data_AF-A0A432QWZ3-F1
#
_entry.id   AF-A0A432QWZ3-F1
#
_cell.length_a   1.000
_cell.length_b   1.000
_cell.length_c   1.000
_cell.angle_alpha   90.00
_cell.angle_beta   90.00
_cell.angle_gamma   90.00
#
_symmetry.space_group_name_H-M   'P 1'
#
loop_
_entity.id
_entity.type
_entity.pdbx_description
1 polymer ?
#
loop_
_entity_poly.entity_id
_entity_poly.type
_entity_poly.pdbx_seq_one_letter_code
_entity_poly.pdbx_strand_id
1 'polypeptide(L)'
;MNWTMFFWGLIAFLIIGLPTITGLMRVNAALKFLLQAKSENFSPLNAIKPGGFAYALTFSFRITFLTAIILDYIEYVKQTYFIVSLFIFFIMIDFIVQSSGEQFAALSVNMKSAFAGATVVALVIFGLNFVIQRKLKKIIPAEAENYRKNRPSPALKTFDQRG
;
A
#
# COMPACT_ATOMS: atom_id res chain seq x y z
N MET A 1 5.85 -16.10 -25.63
CA MET A 1 6.15 -15.22 -24.47
C MET A 1 7.65 -14.98 -24.43
N ASN A 2 8.11 -13.74 -24.37
CA ASN A 2 9.53 -13.41 -24.24
C ASN A 2 9.90 -13.28 -22.76
N TRP A 3 10.60 -14.28 -22.21
CA TRP A 3 10.98 -14.32 -20.81
C TRP A 3 11.89 -13.16 -20.38
N THR A 4 12.81 -12.74 -21.25
CA THR A 4 13.69 -11.61 -20.98
C THR A 4 12.88 -10.33 -20.77
N MET A 5 11.92 -10.07 -21.66
CA MET A 5 11.04 -8.90 -21.54
C MET A 5 10.11 -9.00 -20.33
N PHE A 6 9.63 -10.21 -20.00
CA PHE A 6 8.90 -10.45 -18.76
C PHE A 6 9.71 -10.04 -17.51
N PHE A 7 10.96 -10.49 -17.40
CA PHE A 7 11.82 -10.13 -16.27
C PHE A 7 12.13 -8.63 -16.23
N TRP A 8 12.36 -8.01 -17.37
CA TRP A 8 12.55 -6.56 -17.44
C TRP A 8 11.33 -5.78 -16.97
N GLY A 9 10.13 -6.20 -17.40
CA GLY A 9 8.87 -5.62 -16.94
C GLY A 9 8.69 -5.79 -15.43
N LEU A 10 9.00 -6.97 -14.90
CA LEU A 10 8.97 -7.25 -13.45
C LEU A 10 9.94 -6.35 -12.68
N ILE A 11 11.21 -6.28 -13.10
CA ILE A 11 12.25 -5.49 -12.43
C ILE A 11 11.91 -4.00 -12.46
N ALA A 12 11.52 -3.47 -13.62
CA ALA A 12 11.17 -2.06 -13.76
C ALA A 12 10.00 -1.69 -12.85
N PHE A 13 8.94 -2.51 -12.81
CA PHE A 13 7.81 -2.28 -11.93
C PHE A 13 8.13 -2.52 -10.46
N LEU A 14 9.05 -3.42 -10.12
CA LEU A 14 9.54 -3.57 -8.75
C LEU A 14 10.25 -2.30 -8.30
N ILE A 15 11.12 -1.71 -9.11
CA ILE A 15 11.81 -0.45 -8.79
C ILE A 15 10.79 0.67 -8.52
N ILE A 16 9.77 0.78 -9.35
CA ILE A 16 8.70 1.79 -9.20
C ILE A 16 7.82 1.49 -7.97
N GLY A 17 7.46 0.22 -7.76
CA GLY A 17 6.47 -0.21 -6.78
C GLY A 17 7.01 -0.53 -5.39
N LEU A 18 8.33 -0.70 -5.21
CA LEU A 18 8.94 -1.09 -3.93
C LEU A 18 8.60 -0.11 -2.78
N PRO A 19 8.64 1.23 -2.98
CA PRO A 19 8.23 2.17 -1.94
C PRO A 19 6.76 1.98 -1.54
N THR A 20 5.88 1.74 -2.50
CA THR A 20 4.45 1.48 -2.24
C THR A 20 4.26 0.15 -1.50
N ILE A 21 4.93 -0.92 -1.92
CA ILE A 21 4.85 -2.24 -1.27
C ILE A 21 5.30 -2.14 0.19
N THR A 22 6.47 -1.54 0.42
CA THR A 22 7.03 -1.38 1.78
C THR A 22 6.13 -0.52 2.67
N GLY A 23 5.57 0.57 2.12
CA GLY A 23 4.60 1.41 2.80
C GLY A 23 3.31 0.67 3.19
N LEU A 24 2.72 -0.06 2.23
CA LEU A 24 1.52 -0.87 2.50
C LEU A 24 1.81 -1.99 3.50
N MET A 25 2.98 -2.64 3.45
CA MET A 25 3.37 -3.65 4.44
C MET A 25 3.44 -3.08 5.86
N ARG A 26 3.98 -1.86 6.00
CA ARG A 26 4.03 -1.13 7.28
C ARG A 26 2.64 -0.80 7.81
N VAL A 27 1.76 -0.23 6.97
CA VAL A 27 0.36 0.03 7.32
C VAL A 27 -0.33 -1.27 7.75
N ASN A 28 -0.13 -2.34 6.99
CA ASN A 28 -0.71 -3.65 7.27
C ASN A 28 -0.24 -4.26 8.60
N ALA A 29 1.02 -4.04 8.97
CA ALA A 29 1.61 -4.44 10.24
C ALA A 29 1.01 -3.65 11.41
N ALA A 30 0.90 -2.33 11.29
CA ALA A 30 0.27 -1.50 12.33
C ALA A 30 -1.20 -1.84 12.56
N LEU A 31 -1.95 -2.10 11.48
CA LEU A 31 -3.34 -2.57 11.61
C LEU A 31 -3.44 -3.98 12.22
N LYS A 32 -2.48 -4.87 11.93
CA LYS A 32 -2.41 -6.19 12.57
C LYS A 32 -2.16 -6.05 14.06
N PHE A 33 -1.27 -5.14 14.45
CA PHE A 33 -0.97 -4.83 15.84
C PHE A 33 -2.22 -4.32 16.58
N LEU A 34 -2.95 -3.37 15.99
CA LEU A 34 -4.21 -2.86 16.56
C LEU A 34 -5.27 -3.96 16.79
N LEU A 35 -5.36 -4.93 15.88
CA LEU A 35 -6.29 -6.06 16.04
C LEU A 35 -5.88 -7.06 17.11
N GLN A 36 -4.59 -7.12 17.46
CA GLN A 36 -4.05 -8.09 18.43
C GLN A 36 -3.93 -7.50 19.84
N ALA A 37 -3.75 -6.19 19.98
CA ALA A 37 -3.60 -5.53 21.28
C ALA A 37 -4.95 -5.46 22.02
N LYS A 38 -5.12 -6.29 23.06
CA LYS A 38 -6.38 -6.38 23.83
C LYS A 38 -6.46 -5.57 25.14
N SER A 39 -5.38 -5.04 25.72
CA SER A 39 -5.51 -4.21 26.93
C SER A 39 -4.31 -3.31 27.27
N GLU A 40 -4.64 -2.04 27.51
CA GLU A 40 -4.12 -1.05 28.49
C GLU A 40 -2.63 -0.69 28.56
N ASN A 41 -1.67 -1.62 28.43
CA ASN A 41 -0.22 -1.32 28.47
C ASN A 41 0.34 -0.98 27.08
N PHE A 42 -0.28 0.01 26.42
CA PHE A 42 0.14 0.49 25.11
C PHE A 42 1.23 1.54 25.21
N SER A 43 2.38 1.25 24.59
CA SER A 43 3.37 2.25 24.16
C SER A 43 3.41 2.27 22.63
N PRO A 44 3.08 3.40 21.98
CA PRO A 44 3.15 3.52 20.53
C PRO A 44 4.56 3.21 19.97
N LEU A 45 5.60 3.43 20.78
CA LEU A 45 7.01 3.15 20.45
C LEU A 45 7.29 1.65 20.23
N ASN A 46 6.53 0.76 20.86
CA ASN A 46 6.70 -0.69 20.67
C ASN A 46 6.12 -1.19 19.33
N ALA A 47 5.17 -0.46 18.74
CA ALA A 47 4.69 -0.72 17.37
C ALA A 47 5.67 -0.21 16.30
N ILE A 48 6.59 0.70 16.67
CA ILE A 48 7.60 1.29 15.77
C ILE A 48 8.77 0.31 15.52
N LYS A 49 9.20 -0.46 16.54
CA LYS A 49 10.35 -1.38 16.43
C LYS A 49 10.22 -2.50 15.38
N PRO A 50 9.06 -3.14 15.16
CA PRO A 50 8.93 -4.20 14.14
C PRO A 50 8.58 -3.68 12.73
N GLY A 51 8.14 -2.42 12.60
CA GLY A 51 7.48 -1.92 11.38
C GLY A 51 8.10 -0.68 10.74
N GLY A 52 9.08 -0.03 11.38
CA GLY A 52 9.71 1.18 10.84
C GLY A 52 8.70 2.29 10.56
N PHE A 53 7.84 2.60 11.53
CA PHE A 53 6.93 3.76 11.46
C PHE A 53 7.72 5.07 11.59
N ALA A 54 8.44 5.44 10.52
CA ALA A 54 9.28 6.64 10.51
C ALA A 54 8.46 7.95 10.44
N TYR A 55 7.18 7.90 10.05
CA TYR A 55 6.37 9.12 9.88
C TYR A 55 5.50 9.51 11.09
N ALA A 56 5.36 8.65 12.11
CA ALA A 56 4.75 9.08 13.36
C ALA A 56 5.69 10.00 14.18
N LEU A 57 6.98 10.07 13.81
CA LEU A 57 7.96 10.99 14.39
C LEU A 57 8.00 12.35 13.66
N THR A 58 7.47 12.47 12.44
CA THR A 58 7.53 13.72 11.66
C THR A 58 6.33 14.64 11.86
N PHE A 59 5.19 14.14 12.37
CA PHE A 59 4.06 15.00 12.72
C PHE A 59 4.15 15.44 14.18
N SER A 60 4.55 16.69 14.41
CA SER A 60 4.44 17.43 15.68
C SER A 60 2.98 17.75 16.05
N PHE A 61 2.06 16.83 15.76
CA PHE A 61 0.62 17.01 15.96
C PHE A 61 0.09 15.94 16.91
N ARG A 62 -0.77 16.35 17.84
CA ARG A 62 -1.55 15.45 18.70
C ARG A 62 -2.62 14.73 17.87
N ILE A 63 -2.21 13.73 17.09
CA ILE A 63 -3.11 12.87 16.33
C ILE A 63 -3.19 11.49 16.99
N THR A 64 -4.35 10.83 16.83
CA THR A 64 -4.51 9.45 17.30
C THR A 64 -3.70 8.49 16.43
N PHE A 65 -3.29 7.36 17.00
CA PHE A 65 -2.53 6.36 16.26
C PHE A 65 -3.28 5.84 15.03
N LEU A 66 -4.60 5.66 15.11
CA LEU A 66 -5.42 5.27 13.96
C LEU A 66 -5.41 6.34 12.85
N THR A 67 -5.48 7.63 13.22
CA THR A 67 -5.39 8.73 12.25
C THR A 67 -4.05 8.71 11.51
N ALA A 68 -2.94 8.50 12.22
CA ALA A 68 -1.62 8.40 11.60
C ALA A 68 -1.53 7.25 10.59
N ILE A 69 -2.08 6.08 10.93
CA ILE A 69 -2.12 4.92 10.02
C ILE A 69 -2.98 5.21 8.78
N ILE A 70 -4.13 5.87 8.93
CA ILE A 70 -5.01 6.22 7.81
C ILE A 70 -4.33 7.24 6.88
N LEU A 71 -3.64 8.23 7.42
CA LEU A 71 -2.91 9.23 6.62
C LEU A 71 -1.79 8.57 5.80
N ASP A 72 -0.99 7.71 6.43
CA ASP A 72 0.07 6.93 5.75
C ASP A 72 -0.55 6.04 4.66
N TYR A 73 -1.69 5.39 4.95
CA TYR A 73 -2.41 4.59 3.95
C TYR A 73 -2.87 5.39 2.73
N ILE A 74 -3.43 6.59 2.93
CA ILE A 74 -3.93 7.45 1.84
C ILE A 74 -2.80 7.81 0.85
N GLU A 75 -1.58 8.03 1.35
CA GLU A 75 -0.42 8.32 0.50
C GLU A 75 -0.13 7.16 -0.48
N TYR A 76 -0.14 5.92 -0.01
CA TYR A 76 0.10 4.75 -0.86
C TYR A 76 -1.09 4.40 -1.76
N VAL A 77 -2.31 4.79 -1.39
CA VAL A 77 -3.48 4.71 -2.28
C VAL A 77 -3.29 5.62 -3.50
N LYS A 78 -2.76 6.85 -3.33
CA LYS A 78 -2.44 7.73 -4.45
C LYS A 78 -1.43 7.10 -5.41
N GLN A 79 -0.39 6.47 -4.87
CA GLN A 79 0.60 5.73 -5.68
C GLN A 79 -0.02 4.53 -6.42
N THR A 80 -1.00 3.86 -5.80
CA THR A 80 -1.74 2.77 -6.46
C THR A 80 -2.52 3.29 -7.68
N TYR A 81 -3.17 4.45 -7.59
CA TYR A 81 -3.83 5.07 -8.75
C TYR A 81 -2.84 5.45 -9.85
N PHE A 82 -1.66 5.95 -9.50
CA PHE A 82 -0.60 6.21 -10.48
C PHE A 82 -0.19 4.93 -11.23
N ILE A 83 -0.05 3.81 -10.53
CA ILE A 83 0.22 2.49 -11.14
C ILE A 83 -0.91 2.08 -12.09
N VAL A 84 -2.17 2.25 -11.71
CA VAL A 84 -3.31 1.97 -12.60
C VAL A 84 -3.26 2.82 -13.87
N SER A 85 -2.95 4.12 -13.73
CA SER A 85 -2.81 5.01 -14.88
C SER A 85 -1.68 4.58 -15.82
N LEU A 86 -0.53 4.14 -15.29
CA LEU A 86 0.55 3.56 -16.11
C LEU A 86 0.09 2.32 -16.87
N PHE A 87 -0.71 1.46 -16.23
CA PHE A 87 -1.26 0.27 -16.89
C PHE A 87 -2.16 0.64 -18.07
N ILE A 88 -3.08 1.58 -17.87
CA ILE A 88 -3.96 2.08 -18.94
C ILE A 88 -3.13 2.65 -20.08
N PHE A 89 -2.10 3.44 -19.77
CA PHE A 89 -1.20 4.02 -20.75
C PHE A 89 -0.48 2.95 -21.58
N PHE A 90 0.07 1.90 -20.95
CA PHE A 90 0.75 0.81 -21.67
C PHE A 90 -0.21 0.00 -22.55
N ILE A 91 -1.45 -0.24 -22.10
CA ILE A 91 -2.49 -0.89 -22.90
C ILE A 91 -2.79 -0.05 -24.15
N MET A 92 -2.92 1.27 -24.00
CA MET A 92 -3.15 2.17 -25.13
C MET A 92 -1.99 2.14 -26.12
N ILE A 93 -0.73 2.15 -25.65
CA ILE A 93 0.42 2.03 -26.55
C ILE A 93 0.39 0.69 -27.30
N ASP A 94 0.17 -0.43 -26.61
CA ASP A 94 0.14 -1.73 -27.28
C ASP A 94 -1.00 -1.80 -28.31
N PHE A 95 -2.15 -1.19 -28.05
CA PHE A 95 -3.24 -1.08 -29.02
C PHE A 95 -2.83 -0.29 -30.28
N ILE A 96 -2.13 0.84 -30.11
CA ILE A 96 -1.59 1.62 -31.23
C ILE A 96 -0.58 0.79 -32.01
N VAL A 97 0.35 0.12 -31.32
CA VAL A 97 1.38 -0.73 -31.94
C VAL A 97 0.76 -1.88 -32.75
N GLN A 98 -0.28 -2.52 -32.22
CA GLN A 98 -1.03 -3.56 -32.96
C GLN A 98 -1.71 -3.01 -34.21
N SER A 99 -2.18 -1.76 -34.19
CA SER A 99 -2.88 -1.12 -35.30
C SER A 99 -1.93 -0.54 -36.38
N SER A 100 -0.63 -0.43 -36.08
CA SER A 100 0.39 0.17 -36.97
C SER A 100 0.95 -0.79 -38.02
N GLY A 101 0.48 -2.04 -38.08
CA GLY A 101 0.85 -3.02 -39.10
C GLY A 101 1.77 -4.15 -38.61
N GLU A 102 1.87 -5.22 -39.40
CA GLU A 102 2.51 -6.49 -39.02
C GLU A 102 4.01 -6.37 -38.70
N GLN A 103 4.67 -5.34 -39.22
CA GLN A 103 6.08 -5.02 -38.95
C GLN A 103 6.35 -4.79 -37.46
N PHE A 104 5.32 -4.44 -36.67
CA PHE A 104 5.42 -4.20 -35.24
C PHE A 104 4.99 -5.39 -34.37
N ALA A 105 4.68 -6.54 -34.96
CA ALA A 105 4.22 -7.72 -34.22
C ALA A 105 5.23 -8.15 -33.13
N ALA A 106 6.53 -8.15 -33.45
CA ALA A 106 7.58 -8.47 -32.49
C ALA A 106 7.63 -7.47 -31.31
N LEU A 107 7.39 -6.18 -31.57
CA LEU A 107 7.31 -5.15 -30.55
C LEU A 107 6.09 -5.37 -29.63
N SER A 108 4.91 -5.63 -30.20
CA SER A 108 3.70 -5.93 -29.41
C SER A 108 3.90 -7.17 -28.52
N VAL A 109 4.52 -8.24 -29.02
CA VAL A 109 4.79 -9.45 -28.22
C VAL A 109 5.73 -9.15 -27.05
N ASN A 110 6.76 -8.32 -27.27
CA ASN A 110 7.68 -7.89 -26.21
C ASN A 110 6.99 -7.00 -25.17
N MET A 111 6.17 -6.05 -25.61
CA MET A 111 5.38 -5.19 -24.73
C MET A 111 4.41 -6.00 -23.86
N LYS A 112 3.67 -6.94 -24.46
CA LYS A 112 2.78 -7.85 -23.72
C LYS A 112 3.53 -8.69 -22.69
N SER A 113 4.72 -9.18 -23.05
CA SER A 113 5.56 -9.96 -22.13
C SER A 113 6.03 -9.12 -20.94
N ALA A 114 6.50 -7.89 -21.19
CA ALA A 114 6.89 -6.94 -20.13
C ALA A 114 5.70 -6.55 -19.24
N PHE A 115 4.52 -6.34 -19.85
CA PHE A 115 3.29 -6.03 -19.13
C PHE A 115 2.85 -7.17 -18.22
N ALA A 116 3.00 -8.43 -18.65
CA ALA A 116 2.73 -9.59 -17.80
C ALA A 116 3.65 -9.61 -16.56
N GLY A 117 4.93 -9.24 -16.72
CA GLY A 117 5.87 -9.09 -15.59
C GLY A 117 5.46 -7.98 -14.63
N ALA A 118 5.09 -6.81 -15.16
CA ALA A 118 4.58 -5.69 -14.38
C ALA A 118 3.30 -6.05 -13.60
N THR A 119 2.42 -6.86 -14.20
CA THR A 119 1.16 -7.31 -13.60
C THR A 119 1.39 -8.06 -12.29
N VAL A 120 2.46 -8.86 -12.18
CA VAL A 120 2.80 -9.58 -10.95
C VAL A 120 2.99 -8.60 -9.79
N VAL A 121 3.73 -7.50 -10.00
CA VAL A 121 3.98 -6.48 -8.98
C VAL A 121 2.69 -5.75 -8.61
N ALA A 122 1.88 -5.40 -9.62
CA ALA A 122 0.59 -4.76 -9.39
C ALA A 122 -0.33 -5.65 -8.53
N LEU A 123 -0.39 -6.96 -8.80
CA LEU A 123 -1.18 -7.90 -8.00
C LEU A 123 -0.75 -7.95 -6.53
N VAL A 124 0.55 -7.86 -6.24
CA VAL A 124 1.05 -7.76 -4.85
C VAL A 124 0.52 -6.50 -4.17
N ILE A 125 0.58 -5.36 -4.85
CA ILE A 125 0.08 -4.07 -4.33
C ILE A 125 -1.44 -4.11 -4.11
N PHE A 126 -2.20 -4.66 -5.05
CA PHE A 126 -3.64 -4.84 -4.90
C PHE A 126 -4.00 -5.79 -3.76
N GLY A 127 -3.26 -6.90 -3.63
CA GLY A 127 -3.43 -7.85 -2.52
C GLY A 127 -3.20 -7.19 -1.17
N LEU A 128 -2.13 -6.42 -1.02
CA LEU A 128 -1.84 -5.67 0.22
C LEU A 128 -2.94 -4.64 0.53
N ASN A 129 -3.35 -3.85 -0.48
CA ASN A 129 -4.45 -2.89 -0.35
C ASN A 129 -5.74 -3.56 0.13
N PHE A 130 -6.08 -4.70 -0.47
CA PHE A 130 -7.29 -5.44 -0.10
C PHE A 130 -7.26 -5.94 1.35
N VAL A 131 -6.12 -6.45 1.81
CA VAL A 131 -5.96 -6.89 3.21
C VAL A 131 -6.08 -5.70 4.16
N ILE A 132 -5.47 -4.56 3.83
CA ILE A 132 -5.57 -3.33 4.63
C ILE A 132 -7.01 -2.85 4.72
N GLN A 133 -7.72 -2.74 3.59
CA GLN A 133 -9.11 -2.30 3.56
C GLN A 133 -10.01 -3.21 4.40
N ARG A 134 -9.81 -4.53 4.32
CA ARG A 134 -10.54 -5.49 5.16
C ARG A 134 -10.30 -5.26 6.66
N LYS A 135 -9.08 -4.90 7.07
CA LYS A 135 -8.76 -4.59 8.48
C LYS A 135 -9.37 -3.26 8.90
N LEU A 136 -9.24 -2.21 8.08
CA LEU A 136 -9.85 -0.90 8.36
C LEU A 136 -11.37 -0.99 8.48
N LYS A 137 -12.04 -1.76 7.61
CA LYS A 137 -13.49 -2.03 7.70
C LYS A 137 -13.92 -2.67 9.03
N LYS A 138 -13.01 -3.38 9.72
CA LYS A 138 -13.27 -3.95 11.06
C LYS A 138 -12.91 -2.99 12.18
N ILE A 139 -11.78 -2.28 12.08
CA ILE A 139 -11.27 -1.41 13.13
C ILE A 139 -12.10 -0.13 13.25
N ILE A 140 -12.42 0.54 12.14
CA ILE A 140 -13.09 1.84 12.17
C ILE A 140 -14.44 1.79 12.93
N PRO A 141 -15.36 0.83 12.66
CA PRO A 141 -16.61 0.75 13.40
C PRO A 141 -16.41 0.43 14.89
N ALA A 142 -15.46 -0.46 15.21
CA ALA A 142 -15.15 -0.82 16.60
C ALA A 142 -14.61 0.38 17.39
N GLU A 143 -13.75 1.18 16.79
CA GLU A 143 -13.20 2.38 17.42
C GLU A 143 -14.22 3.52 17.54
N ALA A 144 -15.12 3.66 16.57
CA ALA A 144 -16.24 4.60 16.68
C ALA A 144 -17.15 4.24 17.87
N GLU A 145 -17.39 2.95 18.10
CA GLU A 145 -18.16 2.47 19.24
C GLU A 145 -17.41 2.67 20.57
N ASN A 146 -16.10 2.38 20.61
CA ASN A 146 -15.26 2.63 21.79
C ASN A 146 -15.23 4.12 22.15
N TYR A 147 -15.08 5.00 21.16
CA TYR A 147 -15.12 6.44 21.34
C TYR A 147 -16.47 6.89 21.91
N ARG A 148 -17.59 6.42 21.32
CA ARG A 148 -18.95 6.72 21.82
C ARG A 148 -19.18 6.23 23.25
N LYS A 149 -18.55 5.11 23.65
CA LYS A 149 -18.66 4.51 24.99
C LYS A 149 -17.56 4.96 25.96
N ASN A 150 -16.71 5.92 25.60
CA ASN A 150 -15.53 6.36 26.36
C ASN A 150 -14.64 5.19 26.84
N ARG A 151 -14.54 4.11 26.05
CA ARG A 151 -13.70 2.96 26.38
C ARG A 151 -12.25 3.25 25.98
N PRO A 152 -11.26 2.92 26.84
CA PRO A 152 -9.86 3.09 26.50
C PRO A 152 -9.50 2.19 25.32
N SER A 153 -8.86 2.76 24.30
CA SER A 153 -8.43 2.04 23.11
C SER A 153 -7.00 2.44 22.67
N PRO A 154 -6.14 1.47 22.30
CA PRO A 154 -4.83 1.73 21.71
C PRO A 154 -4.88 2.60 20.45
N ALA A 155 -5.95 2.48 19.65
CA ALA A 155 -6.13 3.23 18.40
C ALA A 155 -6.42 4.71 18.63
N LEU A 156 -7.07 5.04 19.76
CA LEU A 156 -7.47 6.39 20.15
C LEU A 156 -6.42 7.11 21.00
N LYS A 157 -5.36 6.42 21.45
CA LYS A 157 -4.25 7.04 22.16
C LYS A 157 -3.51 8.01 21.23
N THR A 158 -3.28 9.22 21.72
CA THR A 158 -2.52 10.26 21.04
C THR A 158 -1.03 9.94 21.08
N PHE A 159 -0.33 10.19 19.99
CA PHE A 159 1.12 10.31 20.02
C PHE A 159 1.47 11.65 20.70
N ASP A 160 1.98 11.61 21.93
CA ASP A 160 2.66 12.76 22.55
C ASP A 160 4.14 12.37 22.70
N GLN A 161 5.05 13.11 22.06
CA GLN A 161 6.49 12.83 22.12
C GLN A 161 7.08 13.06 23.52
N ARG A 162 6.28 13.53 24.49
CA ARG A 162 6.71 13.83 25.86
C ARG A 162 6.50 12.70 26.88
N GLY A 163 5.79 11.62 26.54
CA GLY A 163 5.55 10.48 27.44
C GLY A 163 4.19 9.85 27.26
#